data_AF-A0A8E1QVR8-F1
#
_entry.id   AF-A0A8E1QVR8-F1
#
_cell.length_a   1.000
_cell.length_b   1.000
_cell.length_c   1.000
_cell.angle_alpha   90.00
_cell.angle_beta   90.00
_cell.angle_gamma   90.00
#
_symmetry.space_group_name_H-M   'P 1'
#
loop_
_entity.id
_entity.type
_entity.pdbx_description
1 polymer ?
#
loop_
_entity_poly.entity_id
_entity_poly.type
_entity_poly.pdbx_seq_one_letter_code
_entity_poly.pdbx_strand_id
1 'polypeptide(L)'
;MGHNKIYKNESEFIIANVMDDVENVDAREYFINFHAKSIYPALKELILKDKTLDKTYKDPITIMLAAKKLAKEEIANAESQGCPDNIKKLFEEDLSKKEQISLLKGTSIKTEQLAAIYLYANDKGYKYSSYRYEDTPKKYVGADLPSFIHLSDENAVEHYGETSLTDGQMKEIVTTSQFILARIFNNGKHWHCFYQTKRGVSGKEPGEYGSQSHIHYISDAFGISLEDVIKGFKGGICPHSKVHIVLDDIKN
;
A
#
# COMPACT_ATOMS: atom_id res chain seq x y z
N MET A 1 -2.90 -9.52 -10.99
CA MET A 1 -2.02 -9.53 -9.80
C MET A 1 -0.68 -10.04 -10.25
N GLY A 2 0.29 -9.15 -10.36
CA GLY A 2 1.65 -9.50 -10.74
C GLY A 2 2.52 -9.71 -9.50
N HIS A 3 3.07 -10.91 -9.34
CA HIS A 3 4.34 -11.03 -8.62
C HIS A 3 5.42 -11.16 -9.69
N ASN A 4 6.43 -10.30 -9.63
CA ASN A 4 7.56 -10.36 -10.54
C ASN A 4 8.71 -11.06 -9.84
N LYS A 5 9.17 -12.17 -10.44
CA LYS A 5 10.45 -12.76 -10.08
C LYS A 5 11.54 -11.98 -10.81
N ILE A 6 12.34 -11.24 -10.08
CA ILE A 6 13.46 -10.47 -10.59
C ILE A 6 14.73 -11.26 -10.26
N TYR A 7 15.29 -11.93 -11.26
CA TYR A 7 16.45 -12.80 -11.07
C TYR A 7 17.72 -11.98 -10.92
N LYS A 8 18.49 -12.27 -9.87
CA LYS A 8 19.85 -11.77 -9.67
C LYS A 8 20.87 -12.67 -10.39
N ASN A 9 20.62 -13.98 -10.36
CA ASN A 9 21.36 -15.01 -11.09
C ASN A 9 20.47 -16.28 -11.19
N GLU A 10 21.04 -17.42 -11.61
CA GLU A 10 20.31 -18.69 -11.77
C GLU A 10 19.68 -19.24 -10.47
N SER A 11 20.19 -18.86 -9.30
CA SER A 11 19.79 -19.41 -8.00
C SER A 11 19.18 -18.39 -7.03
N GLU A 12 19.37 -17.09 -7.28
CA GLU A 12 18.91 -15.98 -6.46
C GLU A 12 17.96 -15.07 -7.23
N PHE A 13 16.81 -14.75 -6.63
CA PHE A 13 15.82 -13.84 -7.20
C PHE A 13 15.04 -13.10 -6.10
N ILE A 14 14.50 -11.95 -6.45
CA ILE A 14 13.59 -11.15 -5.63
C ILE A 14 12.16 -11.41 -6.09
N ILE A 15 11.23 -11.46 -5.13
CA ILE A 15 9.79 -11.46 -5.41
C ILE A 15 9.27 -10.06 -5.10
N ALA A 16 8.93 -9.30 -6.14
CA ALA A 16 8.25 -8.02 -5.99
C ALA A 16 6.73 -8.23 -6.13
N ASN A 17 6.00 -7.99 -5.05
CA ASN A 17 4.55 -8.04 -5.02
C ASN A 17 3.96 -6.64 -5.16
N VAL A 18 3.07 -6.47 -6.13
CA VAL A 18 2.36 -5.21 -6.35
C VAL A 18 0.87 -5.50 -6.29
N MET A 19 0.13 -4.70 -5.51
CA MET A 19 -1.33 -4.70 -5.56
C MET A 19 -1.76 -4.00 -6.84
N ASP A 20 -2.62 -4.66 -7.63
CA ASP A 20 -3.25 -4.00 -8.77
C ASP A 20 -4.30 -3.00 -8.27
N ASP A 21 -4.71 -2.11 -9.17
CA ASP A 21 -5.93 -1.34 -8.99
C ASP A 21 -7.12 -2.29 -8.84
N VAL A 22 -7.96 -2.01 -7.85
CA VAL A 22 -9.20 -2.75 -7.59
C VAL A 22 -10.32 -1.80 -7.23
N GLU A 23 -11.53 -2.15 -7.61
CA GLU A 23 -12.71 -1.32 -7.40
C GLU A 23 -13.80 -2.13 -6.68
N ASN A 24 -14.35 -1.54 -5.61
CA ASN A 24 -15.56 -2.00 -4.94
C ASN A 24 -15.54 -3.47 -4.44
N VAL A 25 -14.40 -3.92 -3.92
CA VAL A 25 -14.21 -5.30 -3.41
C VAL A 25 -14.48 -5.41 -1.91
N ASP A 26 -14.68 -6.64 -1.42
CA ASP A 26 -14.58 -6.92 0.02
C ASP A 26 -13.10 -6.86 0.45
N ALA A 27 -12.78 -5.98 1.40
CA ALA A 27 -11.40 -5.72 1.80
C ALA A 27 -10.76 -6.96 2.42
N ARG A 28 -11.51 -7.70 3.24
CA ARG A 28 -11.01 -8.87 3.97
C ARG A 28 -10.67 -9.99 3.01
N GLU A 29 -11.61 -10.36 2.13
CA GLU A 29 -11.35 -11.37 1.11
C GLU A 29 -10.22 -10.96 0.17
N TYR A 30 -10.18 -9.68 -0.21
CA TYR A 30 -9.14 -9.16 -1.08
C TYR A 30 -7.75 -9.27 -0.42
N PHE A 31 -7.59 -8.81 0.82
CA PHE A 31 -6.31 -8.86 1.52
C PHE A 31 -5.85 -10.28 1.80
N ILE A 32 -6.75 -11.19 2.20
CA ILE A 32 -6.41 -12.62 2.35
C ILE A 32 -5.88 -13.19 1.03
N ASN A 33 -6.59 -12.94 -0.07
CA ASN A 33 -6.20 -13.46 -1.38
C ASN A 33 -4.89 -12.84 -1.88
N PHE A 34 -4.69 -11.53 -1.69
CA PHE A 34 -3.46 -10.85 -2.05
C PHE A 34 -2.27 -11.38 -1.25
N HIS A 35 -2.40 -11.46 0.07
CA HIS A 35 -1.32 -11.93 0.93
C HIS A 35 -0.97 -13.40 0.64
N ALA A 36 -1.98 -14.28 0.50
CA ALA A 36 -1.76 -15.68 0.17
C ALA A 36 -1.00 -15.85 -1.15
N LYS A 37 -1.38 -15.10 -2.19
CA LYS A 37 -0.67 -15.16 -3.48
C LYS A 37 0.71 -14.51 -3.42
N SER A 38 0.93 -13.56 -2.52
CA SER A 38 2.23 -12.88 -2.33
C SER A 38 3.27 -13.79 -1.67
N ILE A 39 2.85 -14.60 -0.69
CA ILE A 39 3.74 -15.53 0.02
C ILE A 39 3.91 -16.87 -0.69
N TYR A 40 2.95 -17.24 -1.54
CA TYR A 40 2.93 -18.53 -2.24
C TYR A 40 4.26 -18.87 -2.96
N PRO A 41 4.90 -17.98 -3.73
CA PRO A 41 6.12 -18.32 -4.44
C PRO A 41 7.26 -18.67 -3.48
N ALA A 42 7.44 -17.90 -2.40
CA ALA A 42 8.45 -18.18 -1.38
C ALA A 42 8.18 -19.50 -0.65
N LEU A 43 6.92 -19.72 -0.23
CA LEU A 43 6.50 -20.94 0.44
C LEU A 43 6.69 -22.18 -0.46
N LYS A 44 6.37 -22.05 -1.75
CA LYS A 44 6.58 -23.11 -2.74
C LYS A 44 8.05 -23.50 -2.85
N GLU A 45 8.96 -22.53 -2.99
CA GLU A 45 10.39 -22.84 -3.07
C GLU A 45 10.89 -23.52 -1.79
N LEU A 46 10.45 -23.05 -0.61
CA LEU A 46 10.81 -23.64 0.67
C LEU A 46 10.39 -25.12 0.75
N ILE A 47 9.12 -25.42 0.44
CA ILE A 47 8.55 -26.77 0.50
C ILE A 47 9.17 -27.70 -0.54
N LEU A 48 9.44 -27.22 -1.75
CA LEU A 48 10.03 -28.04 -2.79
C LEU A 48 11.47 -28.46 -2.44
N LYS A 49 12.24 -27.56 -1.82
CA LYS A 49 13.62 -27.80 -1.37
C LYS A 49 13.71 -28.72 -0.17
N ASP A 50 12.65 -28.82 0.66
CA ASP A 50 12.61 -29.73 1.80
C ASP A 50 12.50 -31.19 1.32
N LYS A 51 13.54 -31.99 1.58
CA LYS A 51 13.61 -33.41 1.20
C LYS A 51 12.85 -34.33 2.16
N THR A 52 12.46 -33.84 3.33
CA THR A 52 11.80 -34.62 4.39
C THR A 52 10.28 -34.67 4.22
N LEU A 53 9.71 -33.72 3.49
CA LEU A 53 8.27 -33.64 3.25
C LEU A 53 7.79 -34.64 2.18
N ASP A 54 6.66 -35.29 2.47
CA ASP A 54 5.95 -36.15 1.54
C ASP A 54 5.52 -35.39 0.27
N LYS A 55 5.44 -36.09 -0.87
CA LYS A 55 5.05 -35.52 -2.18
C LYS A 55 3.67 -34.84 -2.14
N THR A 56 2.76 -35.30 -1.28
CA THR A 56 1.42 -34.72 -1.11
C THR A 56 1.47 -33.27 -0.64
N TYR A 57 2.46 -32.90 0.18
CA TYR A 57 2.67 -31.51 0.63
C TYR A 57 3.30 -30.62 -0.45
N LYS A 58 3.92 -31.22 -1.46
CA LYS A 58 4.51 -30.52 -2.61
C LYS A 58 3.50 -30.21 -3.71
N ASP A 59 2.25 -30.66 -3.56
CA ASP A 59 1.17 -30.34 -4.47
C ASP A 59 0.85 -28.82 -4.44
N PRO A 60 0.73 -28.16 -5.61
CA PRO A 60 0.44 -26.72 -5.68
C PRO A 60 -0.82 -26.28 -4.95
N ILE A 61 -1.87 -27.10 -4.89
CA ILE A 61 -3.12 -26.80 -4.20
C ILE A 61 -2.87 -26.84 -2.69
N THR A 62 -2.18 -27.86 -2.20
CA THR A 62 -1.80 -27.96 -0.78
C THR A 62 -0.98 -26.75 -0.32
N ILE A 63 0.00 -26.31 -1.11
CA ILE A 63 0.83 -25.14 -0.81
C ILE A 63 -0.02 -23.86 -0.80
N MET A 64 -0.95 -23.71 -1.75
CA MET A 64 -1.86 -22.56 -1.78
C MET A 64 -2.82 -22.53 -0.59
N LEU A 65 -3.31 -23.69 -0.13
CA LEU A 65 -4.13 -23.78 1.08
C LEU A 65 -3.34 -23.37 2.33
N ALA A 66 -2.08 -23.80 2.44
CA ALA A 66 -1.19 -23.36 3.52
C ALA A 66 -0.95 -21.84 3.46
N ALA A 67 -0.68 -21.30 2.27
CA ALA A 67 -0.52 -19.85 2.07
C ALA A 67 -1.79 -19.07 2.47
N LYS A 68 -2.98 -19.57 2.12
CA LYS A 68 -4.26 -18.97 2.55
C LYS A 68 -4.45 -19.04 4.07
N LYS A 69 -3.99 -20.11 4.73
CA LYS A 69 -4.06 -20.22 6.19
C LYS A 69 -3.18 -19.16 6.86
N LEU A 70 -1.91 -19.04 6.45
CA LEU A 70 -0.99 -18.02 6.95
C LEU A 70 -1.52 -16.61 6.69
N ALA A 71 -2.08 -16.36 5.51
CA ALA A 71 -2.71 -15.08 5.19
C ALA A 71 -3.87 -14.74 6.14
N LYS A 72 -4.72 -15.71 6.48
CA LYS A 72 -5.82 -15.49 7.44
C LYS A 72 -5.32 -15.18 8.84
N GLU A 73 -4.26 -15.86 9.28
CA GLU A 73 -3.61 -15.60 10.57
C GLU A 73 -3.04 -14.18 10.60
N GLU A 74 -2.39 -13.74 9.52
CA GLU A 74 -1.86 -12.38 9.41
C GLU A 74 -2.96 -11.31 9.40
N ILE A 75 -4.07 -11.56 8.71
CA ILE A 75 -5.24 -10.66 8.76
C ILE A 75 -5.82 -10.58 10.18
N ALA A 76 -5.93 -11.70 10.89
CA ALA A 76 -6.39 -11.69 12.28
C ALA A 76 -5.43 -10.92 13.21
N ASN A 77 -4.11 -11.07 13.01
CA ASN A 77 -3.09 -10.29 13.73
C ASN A 77 -3.24 -8.80 13.45
N ALA A 78 -3.47 -8.41 12.20
CA ALA A 78 -3.71 -7.02 11.84
C ALA A 78 -4.96 -6.45 12.53
N GLU A 79 -6.06 -7.20 12.60
CA GLU A 79 -7.26 -6.77 13.33
C GLU A 79 -7.01 -6.54 14.81
N SER A 80 -6.18 -7.39 15.43
CA SER A 80 -5.81 -7.26 16.84
C SER A 80 -5.08 -5.96 17.18
N GLN A 81 -4.50 -5.26 16.18
CA GLN A 81 -3.89 -3.94 16.36
C GLN A 81 -4.93 -2.86 16.70
N GLY A 82 -6.20 -3.12 16.38
CA GLY A 82 -7.34 -2.27 16.69
C GLY A 82 -7.43 -1.02 15.83
N CYS A 83 -8.67 -0.60 15.57
CA CYS A 83 -8.97 0.68 14.94
C CYS A 83 -9.10 1.78 16.02
N PRO A 84 -8.39 2.92 15.91
CA PRO A 84 -8.55 4.04 16.84
C PRO A 84 -9.99 4.56 16.89
N ASP A 85 -10.50 4.90 18.08
CA ASP A 85 -11.92 5.24 18.26
C ASP A 85 -12.36 6.47 17.45
N ASN A 86 -11.48 7.45 17.28
CA ASN A 86 -11.79 8.60 16.43
C ASN A 86 -11.89 8.23 14.95
N ILE A 87 -11.14 7.22 14.49
CA ILE A 87 -11.26 6.68 13.13
C ILE A 87 -12.50 5.79 13.01
N LYS A 88 -12.86 5.02 14.05
CA LYS A 88 -14.12 4.26 14.06
C LYS A 88 -15.32 5.15 13.80
N LYS A 89 -15.40 6.28 14.50
CA LYS A 89 -16.44 7.29 14.34
C LYS A 89 -16.57 7.83 12.92
N LEU A 90 -15.49 7.89 12.14
CA LEU A 90 -15.58 8.28 10.73
C LEU A 90 -16.49 7.36 9.91
N PHE A 91 -16.51 6.07 10.23
CA PHE A 91 -17.29 5.07 9.51
C PHE A 91 -18.66 4.77 10.15
N GLU A 92 -18.93 5.33 11.33
CA GLU A 92 -20.16 5.08 12.08
C GLU A 92 -21.10 6.30 12.11
N GLU A 93 -20.57 7.52 12.01
CA GLU A 93 -21.32 8.76 12.19
C GLU A 93 -21.42 9.58 10.89
N ASP A 94 -22.57 10.22 10.66
CA ASP A 94 -22.76 11.19 9.57
C ASP A 94 -22.11 12.54 9.96
N LEU A 95 -20.83 12.70 9.64
CA LEU A 95 -20.03 13.86 10.05
C LEU A 95 -19.85 14.89 8.93
N SER A 96 -20.04 16.17 9.25
CA SER A 96 -19.68 17.27 8.35
C SER A 96 -18.16 17.37 8.17
N LYS A 97 -17.72 18.07 7.12
CA LYS A 97 -16.30 18.36 6.87
C LYS A 97 -15.57 18.91 8.10
N LYS A 98 -16.20 19.84 8.82
CA LYS A 98 -15.59 20.48 10.00
C LYS A 98 -15.42 19.48 11.14
N GLU A 99 -16.40 18.61 11.35
CA GLU A 99 -16.35 17.56 12.37
C GLU A 99 -15.30 16.51 12.02
N GLN A 100 -15.23 16.05 10.77
CA GLN A 100 -14.18 15.11 10.33
C GLN A 100 -12.78 15.68 10.52
N ILE A 101 -12.54 16.95 10.15
CA ILE A 101 -11.25 17.62 10.38
C ILE A 101 -10.94 17.70 11.88
N SER A 102 -11.92 18.06 12.71
CA SER A 102 -11.74 18.16 14.16
C SER A 102 -11.47 16.80 14.80
N LEU A 103 -12.15 15.75 14.35
CA LEU A 103 -12.05 14.39 14.84
C LEU A 103 -10.68 13.77 14.55
N LEU A 104 -10.11 14.10 13.40
CA LEU A 104 -8.83 13.56 12.95
C LEU A 104 -7.62 14.43 13.31
N LYS A 105 -7.85 15.63 13.88
CA LYS A 105 -6.76 16.54 14.24
C LYS A 105 -5.83 15.91 15.27
N GLY A 106 -4.53 15.83 14.93
CA GLY A 106 -3.51 15.27 15.81
C GLY A 106 -3.55 13.75 15.94
N THR A 107 -4.27 13.06 15.06
CA THR A 107 -4.30 11.59 15.05
C THR A 107 -2.93 11.05 14.66
N SER A 108 -2.46 10.07 15.42
CA SER A 108 -1.28 9.28 15.12
C SER A 108 -1.66 7.80 15.16
N ILE A 109 -1.17 7.03 14.19
CA ILE A 109 -1.38 5.58 14.09
C ILE A 109 -0.06 4.90 13.78
N LYS A 110 0.05 3.62 14.12
CA LYS A 110 1.11 2.75 13.60
C LYS A 110 0.75 2.28 12.19
N THR A 111 1.74 1.99 11.35
CA THR A 111 1.52 1.41 10.02
C THR A 111 0.76 0.09 10.10
N GLU A 112 1.01 -0.71 11.13
CA GLU A 112 0.32 -1.98 11.41
C GLU A 112 -1.21 -1.81 11.62
N GLN A 113 -1.65 -0.62 12.04
CA GLN A 113 -3.07 -0.32 12.25
C GLN A 113 -3.82 0.01 10.95
N LEU A 114 -3.14 0.28 9.84
CA LEU A 114 -3.80 0.60 8.57
C LEU A 114 -4.73 -0.53 8.10
N ALA A 115 -4.25 -1.78 8.18
CA ALA A 115 -5.07 -2.93 7.83
C ALA A 115 -6.28 -3.07 8.78
N ALA A 116 -6.11 -2.84 10.09
CA ALA A 116 -7.20 -2.85 11.05
C ALA A 116 -8.29 -1.80 10.72
N ILE A 117 -7.89 -0.59 10.33
CA ILE A 117 -8.80 0.48 9.92
C ILE A 117 -9.62 0.06 8.70
N TYR A 118 -8.98 -0.57 7.71
CA TYR A 118 -9.61 -0.97 6.46
C TYR A 118 -10.56 -2.16 6.64
N LEU A 119 -10.19 -3.11 7.49
CA LEU A 119 -11.03 -4.24 7.86
C LEU A 119 -12.24 -3.77 8.68
N TYR A 120 -12.04 -2.81 9.59
CA TYR A 120 -13.13 -2.20 10.33
C TYR A 120 -14.13 -1.49 9.41
N ALA A 121 -13.65 -0.71 8.42
CA ALA A 121 -14.53 -0.10 7.42
C ALA A 121 -15.34 -1.15 6.64
N ASN A 122 -14.71 -2.28 6.28
CA ASN A 122 -15.38 -3.40 5.63
C ASN A 122 -16.50 -3.99 6.50
N ASP A 123 -16.25 -4.17 7.79
CA ASP A 123 -17.24 -4.67 8.75
C ASP A 123 -18.41 -3.68 8.95
N LYS A 124 -18.21 -2.39 8.65
CA LYS A 124 -19.26 -1.35 8.58
C LYS A 124 -19.96 -1.27 7.22
N GLY A 125 -19.69 -2.20 6.31
CA GLY A 125 -20.35 -2.30 5.02
C GLY A 125 -19.74 -1.42 3.92
N TYR A 126 -18.57 -0.82 4.15
CA TYR A 126 -17.85 -0.11 3.09
C TYR A 126 -17.09 -1.10 2.21
N LYS A 127 -17.15 -0.89 0.90
CA LYS A 127 -16.36 -1.63 -0.08
C LYS A 127 -15.07 -0.91 -0.39
N TYR A 128 -14.01 -1.70 -0.59
CA TYR A 128 -12.65 -1.22 -0.76
C TYR A 128 -12.31 -1.02 -2.24
N SER A 129 -11.63 0.07 -2.53
CA SER A 129 -10.95 0.31 -3.81
C SER A 129 -9.52 0.79 -3.56
N SER A 130 -8.59 0.43 -4.43
CA SER A 130 -7.21 0.88 -4.37
C SER A 130 -6.79 1.39 -5.73
N TYR A 131 -6.12 2.53 -5.76
CA TYR A 131 -5.55 3.10 -6.98
C TYR A 131 -4.11 3.49 -6.74
N ARG A 132 -3.24 3.10 -7.67
CA ARG A 132 -1.83 3.47 -7.65
C ARG A 132 -1.48 4.31 -8.86
N TYR A 133 -0.72 5.36 -8.62
CA TYR A 133 -0.03 6.10 -9.66
C TYR A 133 1.46 6.17 -9.35
N GLU A 134 2.27 5.93 -10.36
CA GLU A 134 3.71 6.14 -10.33
C GLU A 134 4.12 6.72 -11.67
N ASP A 135 4.91 7.80 -11.64
CA ASP A 135 5.48 8.37 -12.85
C ASP A 135 6.93 7.95 -13.05
N THR A 136 7.38 8.06 -14.31
CA THR A 136 8.80 8.14 -14.61
C THR A 136 9.12 9.61 -14.82
N PRO A 137 10.16 10.16 -14.15
CA PRO A 137 10.49 11.57 -14.33
C PRO A 137 10.79 11.86 -15.79
N LYS A 138 10.31 13.00 -16.31
CA LYS A 138 10.34 13.33 -17.76
C LYS A 138 11.72 13.15 -18.41
N LYS A 139 12.79 13.44 -17.67
CA LYS A 139 14.20 13.29 -18.09
C LYS A 139 14.58 11.85 -18.45
N TYR A 140 13.88 10.86 -17.87
CA TYR A 140 14.16 9.44 -17.99
C TYR A 140 13.11 8.67 -18.80
N VAL A 141 12.18 9.38 -19.45
CA VAL A 141 11.21 8.75 -20.36
C VAL A 141 11.95 8.17 -21.56
N GLY A 142 11.79 6.85 -21.77
CA GLY A 142 12.50 6.11 -22.82
C GLY A 142 13.93 5.70 -22.44
N ALA A 143 14.37 5.95 -21.20
CA ALA A 143 15.62 5.40 -20.70
C ALA A 143 15.52 3.89 -20.52
N ASP A 144 16.68 3.22 -20.60
CA ASP A 144 16.83 1.80 -20.35
C ASP A 144 16.79 1.53 -18.85
N LEU A 145 15.58 1.51 -18.27
CA LEU A 145 15.37 1.31 -16.84
C LEU A 145 15.63 -0.16 -16.48
N PRO A 146 16.39 -0.42 -15.39
CA PRO A 146 16.49 -1.78 -14.88
C PRO A 146 15.12 -2.24 -14.35
N SER A 147 14.92 -3.54 -14.24
CA SER A 147 13.68 -4.15 -13.73
C SER A 147 13.33 -3.71 -12.30
N PHE A 148 14.33 -3.33 -11.49
CA PHE A 148 14.13 -2.86 -10.12
C PHE A 148 15.27 -1.95 -9.68
N ILE A 149 14.94 -0.89 -8.93
CA ILE A 149 15.89 -0.01 -8.27
C ILE A 149 15.48 0.10 -6.80
N HIS A 150 16.42 -0.17 -5.91
CA HIS A 150 16.33 0.02 -4.47
C HIS A 150 17.33 1.09 -4.06
N LEU A 151 16.85 2.09 -3.33
CA LEU A 151 17.69 3.11 -2.70
C LEU A 151 17.61 2.86 -1.19
N SER A 152 18.72 2.44 -0.58
CA SER A 152 18.80 2.20 0.85
C SER A 152 18.79 3.50 1.66
N ASP A 153 18.59 3.39 2.98
CA ASP A 153 18.66 4.53 3.90
C ASP A 153 20.06 5.19 3.94
N GLU A 154 21.12 4.40 3.67
CA GLU A 154 22.50 4.88 3.53
C GLU A 154 22.77 5.53 2.17
N ASN A 155 21.75 5.68 1.32
CA ASN A 155 21.82 6.17 -0.06
C ASN A 155 22.60 5.27 -1.04
N ALA A 156 22.79 3.99 -0.71
CA ALA A 156 23.33 3.03 -1.65
C ALA A 156 22.25 2.66 -2.68
N VAL A 157 22.65 2.57 -3.96
CA VAL A 157 21.77 2.11 -5.03
C VAL A 157 22.04 0.63 -5.27
N GLU A 158 21.00 -0.17 -5.19
CA GLU A 158 20.97 -1.55 -5.64
C GLU A 158 19.98 -1.65 -6.80
N HIS A 159 20.34 -2.34 -7.87
CA HIS A 159 19.43 -2.53 -8.99
C HIS A 159 19.53 -3.94 -9.56
N TYR A 160 18.48 -4.34 -10.27
CA TYR A 160 18.39 -5.64 -10.92
C TYR A 160 17.85 -5.49 -12.33
N GLY A 161 18.49 -6.16 -13.28
CA GLY A 161 18.31 -5.94 -14.70
C GLY A 161 19.41 -5.04 -15.27
N GLU A 162 19.73 -5.27 -16.55
CA GLU A 162 20.70 -4.45 -17.28
C GLU A 162 20.18 -3.02 -17.44
N THR A 163 21.10 -2.06 -17.40
CA THR A 163 20.80 -0.64 -17.62
C THR A 163 22.07 0.11 -17.98
N SER A 164 21.93 1.15 -18.80
CA SER A 164 23.01 2.11 -19.07
C SER A 164 23.06 3.27 -18.07
N LEU A 165 22.17 3.29 -17.06
CA LEU A 165 22.07 4.37 -16.09
C LEU A 165 23.14 4.26 -15.01
N THR A 166 23.68 5.41 -14.60
CA THR A 166 24.57 5.50 -13.44
C THR A 166 23.78 5.47 -12.12
N ASP A 167 24.44 5.10 -11.02
CA ASP A 167 23.86 5.16 -9.67
C ASP A 167 23.27 6.54 -9.34
N GLY A 168 23.92 7.62 -9.78
CA GLY A 168 23.42 8.98 -9.60
C GLY A 168 22.08 9.21 -10.32
N GLN A 169 21.94 8.70 -11.54
CA GLN A 169 20.69 8.79 -12.31
C GLN A 169 19.59 7.91 -11.71
N MET A 170 19.93 6.69 -11.29
CA MET A 170 18.99 5.77 -10.62
C MET A 170 18.49 6.36 -9.29
N LYS A 171 19.39 6.97 -8.51
CA LYS A 171 19.03 7.72 -7.29
C LYS A 171 18.11 8.89 -7.62
N GLU A 172 18.39 9.66 -8.68
CA GLU A 172 17.51 10.75 -9.12
C GLU A 172 16.12 10.21 -9.50
N ILE A 173 16.03 9.11 -10.24
CA ILE A 173 14.75 8.46 -10.58
C ILE A 173 13.99 8.11 -9.30
N VAL A 174 14.60 7.33 -8.39
CA VAL A 174 13.94 6.87 -7.17
C VAL A 174 13.62 8.02 -6.22
N THR A 175 14.30 9.16 -6.27
CA THR A 175 14.00 10.31 -5.39
C THR A 175 13.00 11.29 -6.00
N THR A 176 12.99 11.46 -7.32
CA THR A 176 12.13 12.45 -8.01
C THR A 176 10.81 11.88 -8.52
N SER A 177 10.70 10.56 -8.71
CA SER A 177 9.44 9.93 -9.15
C SER A 177 8.31 10.23 -8.18
N GLN A 178 7.13 10.52 -8.69
CA GLN A 178 5.92 10.66 -7.92
C GLN A 178 5.31 9.29 -7.68
N PHE A 179 4.79 9.10 -6.47
CA PHE A 179 4.03 7.93 -6.10
C PHE A 179 2.81 8.38 -5.32
N ILE A 180 1.65 7.85 -5.70
CA ILE A 180 0.40 8.02 -5.01
C ILE A 180 -0.25 6.65 -4.82
N LEU A 181 -0.71 6.38 -3.61
CA LEU A 181 -1.52 5.21 -3.30
C LEU A 181 -2.78 5.66 -2.56
N ALA A 182 -3.90 5.59 -3.25
CA ALA A 182 -5.21 5.95 -2.72
C ALA A 182 -6.00 4.70 -2.34
N ARG A 183 -6.58 4.70 -1.15
CA ARG A 183 -7.40 3.63 -0.61
C ARG A 183 -8.76 4.19 -0.24
N ILE A 184 -9.78 3.78 -0.98
CA ILE A 184 -11.13 4.33 -0.90
C ILE A 184 -12.08 3.30 -0.31
N PHE A 185 -12.94 3.75 0.58
CA PHE A 185 -14.00 3.00 1.23
C PHE A 185 -15.32 3.63 0.85
N ASN A 186 -16.23 2.90 0.21
CA ASN A 186 -17.52 3.41 -0.24
C ASN A 186 -18.65 2.46 0.17
N ASN A 187 -19.69 2.97 0.83
CA ASN A 187 -20.88 2.20 1.20
C ASN A 187 -22.13 2.56 0.36
N GLY A 188 -21.96 3.39 -0.68
CA GLY A 188 -23.02 3.89 -1.56
C GLY A 188 -23.66 5.20 -1.08
N LYS A 189 -23.51 5.55 0.20
CA LYS A 189 -23.98 6.82 0.78
C LYS A 189 -22.83 7.80 1.02
N HIS A 190 -21.77 7.31 1.64
CA HIS A 190 -20.55 8.06 1.97
C HIS A 190 -19.34 7.35 1.41
N TRP A 191 -18.30 8.13 1.12
CA TRP A 191 -17.00 7.58 0.77
C TRP A 191 -15.88 8.27 1.54
N HIS A 192 -14.89 7.48 1.95
CA HIS A 192 -13.69 7.94 2.63
C HIS A 192 -12.46 7.51 1.84
N CYS A 193 -11.44 8.34 1.81
CA CYS A 193 -10.19 8.06 1.12
C CYS A 193 -9.01 8.37 2.03
N PHE A 194 -8.16 7.37 2.22
CA PHE A 194 -6.84 7.50 2.83
C PHE A 194 -5.81 7.38 1.72
N TYR A 195 -5.02 8.42 1.48
CA TYR A 195 -4.02 8.40 0.42
C TYR A 195 -2.62 8.74 0.92
N GLN A 196 -1.64 8.07 0.34
CA GLN A 196 -0.23 8.27 0.57
C GLN A 196 0.37 8.98 -0.63
N THR A 197 1.20 9.97 -0.38
CA THR A 197 2.13 10.51 -1.37
C THR A 197 3.54 10.16 -0.93
N LYS A 198 4.47 10.04 -1.86
CA LYS A 198 5.89 9.83 -1.54
C LYS A 198 6.43 10.88 -0.57
N ARG A 199 6.05 12.16 -0.77
CA ARG A 199 6.52 13.26 0.09
C ARG A 199 5.94 13.13 1.50
N GLY A 200 4.67 12.78 1.63
CA GLY A 200 3.99 12.60 2.91
C GLY A 200 4.62 11.47 3.73
N VAL A 201 4.83 10.29 3.12
CA VAL A 201 5.44 9.15 3.84
C VAL A 201 6.93 9.32 4.10
N SER A 202 7.63 10.14 3.31
CA SER A 202 9.06 10.43 3.53
C SER A 202 9.33 11.57 4.50
N GLY A 203 8.29 12.24 5.02
CA GLY A 203 8.46 13.44 5.85
C GLY A 203 9.22 14.55 5.10
N LYS A 204 8.85 14.79 3.84
CA LYS A 204 9.43 15.84 2.97
C LYS A 204 8.37 16.76 2.35
N GLU A 205 7.19 16.83 2.95
CA GLU A 205 6.18 17.83 2.58
C GLU A 205 6.52 19.20 3.18
N PRO A 206 6.08 20.31 2.58
CA PRO A 206 6.21 21.61 3.22
C PRO A 206 5.12 21.78 4.30
N GLY A 207 5.41 22.51 5.37
CA GLY A 207 4.43 22.86 6.41
C GLY A 207 4.60 22.10 7.73
N GLU A 208 3.61 22.22 8.62
CA GLU A 208 3.67 21.75 10.02
C GLU A 208 3.94 20.25 10.16
N TYR A 209 3.32 19.43 9.31
CA TYR A 209 3.51 17.97 9.26
C TYR A 209 4.61 17.54 8.29
N GLY A 210 5.32 18.53 7.73
CA GLY A 210 6.25 18.34 6.63
C GLY A 210 7.42 17.42 6.94
N SER A 211 7.84 17.36 8.20
CA SER A 211 8.96 16.54 8.69
C SER A 211 8.53 15.18 9.27
N GLN A 212 7.23 14.89 9.33
CA GLN A 212 6.69 13.65 9.88
C GLN A 212 6.12 12.79 8.75
N SER A 213 6.34 11.48 8.85
CA SER A 213 5.64 10.53 7.97
C SER A 213 4.15 10.59 8.27
N HIS A 214 3.32 10.74 7.25
CA HIS A 214 1.88 10.83 7.41
C HIS A 214 1.12 10.36 6.16
N ILE A 215 -0.17 10.11 6.35
CA ILE A 215 -1.13 9.89 5.28
C ILE A 215 -2.17 11.01 5.26
N HIS A 216 -2.75 11.23 4.10
CA HIS A 216 -3.78 12.23 3.90
C HIS A 216 -5.18 11.60 3.95
N TYR A 217 -6.16 12.37 4.40
CA TYR A 217 -7.56 11.94 4.46
C TYR A 217 -8.50 12.92 3.73
N ILE A 218 -9.43 12.38 2.95
CA ILE A 218 -10.53 13.12 2.32
C ILE A 218 -11.79 12.25 2.22
N SER A 219 -12.96 12.87 2.05
CA SER A 219 -14.26 12.18 1.93
C SER A 219 -15.24 12.95 1.06
N ASP A 220 -16.44 12.38 0.84
CA ASP A 220 -17.56 13.05 0.17
C ASP A 220 -17.94 14.39 0.81
N ALA A 221 -17.76 14.54 2.14
CA ALA A 221 -18.05 15.77 2.86
C ALA A 221 -17.19 16.97 2.39
N PHE A 222 -16.12 16.73 1.62
CA PHE A 222 -15.27 17.79 1.08
C PHE A 222 -15.84 18.43 -0.19
N GLY A 223 -16.97 17.93 -0.70
CA GLY A 223 -17.68 18.51 -1.85
C GLY A 223 -17.05 18.15 -3.20
N ILE A 224 -16.32 17.04 -3.26
CA ILE A 224 -15.69 16.51 -4.48
C ILE A 224 -16.39 15.20 -4.84
N SER A 225 -16.62 14.94 -6.13
CA SER A 225 -17.21 13.67 -6.55
C SER A 225 -16.20 12.52 -6.42
N LEU A 226 -16.69 11.31 -6.15
CA LEU A 226 -15.82 10.13 -6.11
C LEU A 226 -15.14 9.87 -7.47
N GLU A 227 -15.85 10.10 -8.57
CA GLU A 227 -15.33 9.94 -9.93
C GLU A 227 -14.16 10.89 -10.22
N ASP A 228 -14.28 12.17 -9.83
CA ASP A 228 -13.20 13.15 -10.00
C ASP A 228 -11.97 12.78 -9.15
N VAL A 229 -12.18 12.28 -7.94
CA VAL A 229 -11.11 11.81 -7.05
C VAL A 229 -10.37 10.63 -7.68
N ILE A 230 -11.09 9.62 -8.17
CA ILE A 230 -10.50 8.45 -8.84
C ILE A 230 -9.73 8.87 -10.09
N LYS A 231 -10.33 9.71 -10.94
CA LYS A 231 -9.70 10.22 -12.15
C LYS A 231 -8.43 11.02 -11.83
N GLY A 232 -8.47 11.83 -10.78
CA GLY A 232 -7.31 12.56 -10.27
C GLY A 232 -6.19 11.61 -9.89
N PHE A 233 -6.45 10.62 -9.03
CA PHE A 233 -5.43 9.67 -8.59
C PHE A 233 -4.83 8.87 -9.75
N LYS A 234 -5.64 8.37 -10.69
CA LYS A 234 -5.15 7.67 -11.90
C LYS A 234 -4.28 8.56 -12.79
N GLY A 235 -4.45 9.88 -12.72
CA GLY A 235 -3.65 10.88 -13.43
C GLY A 235 -2.52 11.52 -12.62
N GLY A 236 -2.25 11.03 -11.40
CA GLY A 236 -1.20 11.57 -10.53
C GLY A 236 -1.56 12.87 -9.80
N ILE A 237 -2.85 13.22 -9.74
CA ILE A 237 -3.35 14.45 -9.11
C ILE A 237 -4.04 14.09 -7.80
N CYS A 238 -3.53 14.62 -6.68
CA CYS A 238 -4.17 14.47 -5.37
C CYS A 238 -5.10 15.67 -5.09
N PRO A 239 -6.28 15.44 -4.50
CA PRO A 239 -7.08 16.53 -3.95
C PRO A 239 -6.36 17.19 -2.77
N HIS A 240 -6.62 18.47 -2.53
CA HIS A 240 -6.03 19.15 -1.37
C HIS A 240 -6.68 18.68 -0.06
N SER A 241 -5.92 17.98 0.78
CA SER A 241 -6.31 17.62 2.14
C SER A 241 -5.84 18.67 3.17
N LYS A 242 -6.64 18.87 4.23
CA LYS A 242 -6.20 19.57 5.46
C LYS A 242 -5.94 18.61 6.61
N VAL A 243 -6.20 17.32 6.40
CA VAL A 243 -6.11 16.28 7.41
C VAL A 243 -4.90 15.40 7.11
N HIS A 244 -3.98 15.39 8.06
CA HIS A 244 -2.77 14.56 8.06
C HIS A 244 -2.86 13.64 9.28
N ILE A 245 -2.78 12.34 9.04
CA ILE A 245 -2.74 11.31 10.09
C ILE A 245 -1.29 10.82 10.16
N VAL A 246 -0.62 11.07 11.28
CA VAL A 246 0.80 10.74 11.47
C VAL A 246 0.98 9.22 11.51
N LEU A 247 2.03 8.75 10.84
CA LEU A 247 2.52 7.37 10.94
C LEU A 247 3.65 7.34 11.97
N ASP A 248 3.33 6.91 13.19
CA ASP A 248 4.26 6.81 14.31
C ASP A 248 4.78 5.37 14.42
N ASP A 249 5.58 5.01 13.43
CA ASP A 249 6.40 3.81 13.50
C ASP A 249 7.68 4.18 14.26
N ILE A 250 7.93 3.49 15.38
CA ILE A 250 9.21 3.61 16.09
C ILE A 250 10.30 3.29 15.06
N LYS A 251 11.16 4.27 14.78
CA LYS A 251 12.40 4.03 14.04
C LYS A 251 13.25 3.08 14.90
N ASN A 252 13.13 1.78 14.64
CA ASN A 252 14.08 0.80 15.14
C ASN A 252 15.42 0.99 14.44
#